data_AF-A0A2V1CZS7-F1
#
_entry.id   AF-A0A2V1CZS7-F1
#
_cell.length_a   1.000
_cell.length_b   1.000
_cell.length_c   1.000
_cell.angle_alpha   90.00
_cell.angle_beta   90.00
_cell.angle_gamma   90.00
#
_symmetry.space_group_name_H-M   'P 1'
#
loop_
_entity.id
_entity.type
_entity.pdbx_description
1 polymer ?
#
loop_
_entity_poly.entity_id
_entity_poly.type
_entity_poly.pdbx_seq_one_letter_code
_entity_poly.pdbx_strand_id
1 'polypeptide(L)'
;KKDKDNYSLRGMGPPRKIHKVLVSIRSSNERYQVFLKWARKMIPMDNDTRWNSWFLMCSVAIEPAVKKAIQRYQEQYHKEFEDEDILTPGDWEILKNIVDFLQPFYRVTKE
;
A
#
# COMPACT_ATOMS: atom_id res chain seq x y z
N LYS A 1 -22.34 -17.26 11.97
CA LYS A 1 -22.02 -15.82 11.88
C LYS A 1 -20.56 -15.65 12.31
N LYS A 2 -19.71 -15.22 11.38
CA LYS A 2 -18.29 -14.83 11.54
C LYS A 2 -17.26 -15.92 11.90
N ASP A 3 -16.88 -16.69 10.89
CA ASP A 3 -15.55 -17.34 10.79
C ASP A 3 -14.87 -16.87 9.49
N LYS A 4 -14.53 -15.58 9.41
CA LYS A 4 -13.84 -15.00 8.24
C LYS A 4 -12.62 -14.14 8.61
N ASP A 5 -12.23 -14.11 9.87
CA ASP A 5 -11.30 -13.08 10.37
C ASP A 5 -9.87 -13.59 10.63
N ASN A 6 -9.49 -14.78 10.17
CA ASN A 6 -8.19 -15.37 10.54
C ASN A 6 -7.19 -15.66 9.40
N TYR A 7 -7.54 -15.40 8.13
CA TYR A 7 -6.59 -15.51 7.02
C TYR A 7 -6.11 -14.16 6.46
N SER A 8 -6.60 -13.04 6.98
CA SER A 8 -6.79 -11.85 6.13
C SER A 8 -5.76 -10.74 6.22
N LEU A 9 -4.85 -10.62 7.20
CA LEU A 9 -3.93 -9.46 7.22
C LEU A 9 -2.53 -9.76 7.77
N ARG A 10 -2.39 -10.58 8.82
CA ARG A 10 -1.07 -10.79 9.47
C ARG A 10 -0.04 -11.53 8.61
N GLY A 11 -0.48 -12.31 7.62
CA GLY A 11 0.40 -13.05 6.70
C GLY A 11 0.66 -12.37 5.35
N MET A 12 0.05 -11.19 5.08
CA MET A 12 0.12 -10.58 3.75
C MET A 12 1.44 -9.85 3.47
N GLY A 13 2.30 -9.66 4.47
CA GLY A 13 3.62 -9.07 4.28
C GLY A 13 3.59 -7.59 3.89
N PRO A 14 4.49 -7.13 3.00
CA PRO A 14 4.65 -5.72 2.64
C PRO A 14 3.40 -4.99 2.12
N PRO A 15 2.50 -5.62 1.33
CA PRO A 15 1.23 -5.00 0.96
C PRO A 15 0.43 -4.48 2.16
N ARG A 16 0.33 -5.23 3.27
CA ARG A 16 -0.41 -4.77 4.48
C ARG A 16 0.15 -3.45 5.00
N LYS A 17 1.46 -3.25 4.93
CA LYS A 17 2.10 -2.01 5.39
C LYS A 17 1.63 -0.81 4.55
N ILE A 18 1.54 -0.98 3.23
CA ILE A 18 0.97 0.05 2.33
C ILE A 18 -0.49 0.35 2.68
N HIS A 19 -1.30 -0.68 2.92
CA HIS A 19 -2.69 -0.50 3.33
C HIS A 19 -2.78 0.33 4.62
N LYS A 20 -1.99 0.02 5.65
CA LYS A 20 -1.96 0.79 6.90
C LYS A 20 -1.58 2.26 6.69
N VAL A 21 -0.57 2.51 5.87
CA VAL A 21 -0.19 3.89 5.49
C VAL A 21 -1.38 4.60 4.83
N LEU A 22 -2.11 3.94 3.94
CA LEU A 22 -3.26 4.53 3.27
C LEU A 22 -4.45 4.80 4.18
N VAL A 23 -4.72 3.91 5.14
CA VAL A 23 -5.72 4.14 6.18
C VAL A 23 -5.36 5.38 7.00
N SER A 24 -4.09 5.53 7.39
CA SER A 24 -3.60 6.70 8.12
C SER A 24 -3.70 8.00 7.29
N ILE A 25 -3.36 7.96 5.99
CA ILE A 25 -3.47 9.13 5.11
C ILE A 25 -4.93 9.57 4.96
N ARG A 26 -5.86 8.60 4.82
CA ARG A 26 -7.28 8.87 4.59
C ARG A 26 -8.06 9.20 5.86
N SER A 27 -7.51 8.97 7.05
CA SER A 27 -8.18 9.29 8.31
C SER A 27 -8.32 10.80 8.55
N SER A 28 -7.55 11.63 7.85
CA SER A 28 -7.59 13.08 7.95
C SER A 28 -7.47 13.75 6.58
N ASN A 29 -8.35 14.72 6.32
CA ASN A 29 -8.29 15.53 5.09
C ASN A 29 -6.96 16.28 4.98
N GLU A 30 -6.38 16.74 6.10
CA GLU A 30 -5.07 17.41 6.09
C GLU A 30 -3.97 16.47 5.60
N ARG A 31 -3.91 15.25 6.16
CA ARG A 31 -2.93 14.21 5.78
C ARG A 31 -3.08 13.83 4.31
N TYR A 32 -4.32 13.69 3.86
CA TYR A 32 -4.64 13.42 2.46
C TYR A 32 -4.07 14.50 1.53
N GLN A 33 -4.33 15.79 1.82
CA GLN A 33 -3.85 16.89 0.98
C GLN A 33 -2.32 17.02 1.01
N VAL A 34 -1.71 16.86 2.18
CA VAL A 34 -0.25 16.88 2.34
C VAL A 34 0.40 15.76 1.53
N PHE A 35 -0.11 14.53 1.63
CA PHE A 35 0.40 13.40 0.86
C PHE A 35 0.22 13.62 -0.64
N LEU A 36 -0.95 14.07 -1.08
CA LEU A 36 -1.24 14.36 -2.48
C LEU A 36 -0.27 15.40 -3.06
N LYS A 37 0.12 16.41 -2.28
CA LYS A 37 1.10 17.42 -2.68
C LYS A 37 2.50 16.82 -2.93
N TRP A 38 2.92 15.84 -2.13
CA TRP A 38 4.22 15.17 -2.30
C TRP A 38 4.20 14.14 -3.42
N ALA A 39 3.18 13.28 -3.44
CA ALA A 39 3.07 12.18 -4.37
C ALA A 39 2.59 12.61 -5.77
N ARG A 40 1.93 13.77 -5.89
CA ARG A 40 1.24 14.30 -7.09
C ARG A 40 0.12 13.40 -7.63
N LYS A 41 -0.15 12.28 -6.96
CA LYS A 41 -1.14 11.27 -7.30
C LYS A 41 -1.52 10.54 -6.02
N MET A 42 -2.78 10.13 -5.93
CA MET A 42 -3.25 9.33 -4.80
C MET A 42 -3.15 7.83 -5.13
N ILE A 43 -2.77 7.03 -4.14
CA ILE A 43 -2.77 5.57 -4.27
C ILE A 43 -4.21 5.06 -4.19
N PRO A 44 -4.68 4.21 -5.11
CA PRO A 44 -5.99 3.58 -5.03
C PRO A 44 -6.18 2.86 -3.69
N MET A 45 -7.36 2.94 -3.10
CA MET A 45 -7.68 2.11 -1.94
C MET A 45 -7.87 0.67 -2.41
N ASP A 46 -7.27 -0.28 -1.72
CA ASP A 46 -7.55 -1.68 -1.95
C ASP A 46 -8.96 -2.06 -1.47
N ASN A 47 -9.54 -3.09 -2.06
CA ASN A 47 -10.69 -3.79 -1.54
C ASN A 47 -10.16 -5.11 -0.98
N ASP A 48 -10.24 -5.28 0.34
CA ASP A 48 -9.61 -6.35 1.15
C ASP A 48 -9.72 -7.77 0.57
N THR A 49 -10.68 -8.04 -0.33
CA THR A 49 -10.95 -9.37 -0.90
C THR A 49 -10.54 -9.56 -2.36
N ARG A 50 -10.00 -8.54 -3.05
CA ARG A 50 -9.73 -8.61 -4.50
C ARG A 50 -8.28 -8.31 -4.85
N TRP A 51 -7.58 -9.31 -5.39
CA TRP A 51 -6.18 -9.18 -5.82
C TRP A 51 -5.95 -8.05 -6.84
N ASN A 52 -6.94 -7.74 -7.69
CA ASN A 52 -6.88 -6.63 -8.64
C ASN A 52 -6.69 -5.27 -7.96
N SER A 53 -7.39 -5.03 -6.85
CA SER A 53 -7.26 -3.77 -6.10
C SER A 53 -5.97 -3.71 -5.28
N TRP A 54 -5.51 -4.86 -4.76
CA TRP A 54 -4.19 -4.99 -4.14
C TRP A 54 -3.06 -4.74 -5.14
N PHE A 55 -3.16 -5.29 -6.35
CA PHE A 55 -2.22 -5.05 -7.45
C PHE A 55 -2.16 -3.57 -7.83
N LEU A 56 -3.31 -2.93 -8.02
CA LEU A 56 -3.37 -1.50 -8.34
C LEU A 56 -2.74 -0.65 -7.23
N MET A 57 -3.04 -0.93 -5.97
CA MET A 57 -2.44 -0.24 -4.83
C MET A 57 -0.91 -0.40 -4.83
N CYS A 58 -0.40 -1.63 -4.96
CA CYS A 58 1.03 -1.90 -4.94
C CYS A 58 1.74 -1.29 -6.16
N SER A 59 1.15 -1.40 -7.35
CA SER A 59 1.71 -0.85 -8.59
C SER A 59 1.91 0.66 -8.54
N VAL A 60 0.97 1.39 -7.93
CA VAL A 60 1.08 2.84 -7.73
C VAL A 60 2.04 3.15 -6.57
N ALA A 61 2.04 2.36 -5.50
CA ALA A 61 2.92 2.57 -4.35
C ALA A 61 4.41 2.46 -4.69
N ILE A 62 4.79 1.60 -5.65
CA ILE A 62 6.18 1.45 -6.09
C ILE A 62 6.65 2.53 -7.07
N GLU A 63 5.75 3.41 -7.56
CA GLU A 63 6.15 4.53 -8.41
C GLU A 63 7.14 5.44 -7.66
N PRO A 64 8.25 5.91 -8.28
CA PRO A 64 9.32 6.60 -7.55
C PRO A 64 8.88 7.82 -6.73
N ALA A 65 7.95 8.62 -7.25
CA ALA A 65 7.41 9.78 -6.54
C ALA A 65 6.54 9.37 -5.34
N VAL A 66 5.72 8.33 -5.52
CA VAL A 66 4.81 7.80 -4.50
C VAL A 66 5.59 7.10 -3.38
N LYS A 67 6.57 6.26 -3.73
CA LYS A 67 7.48 5.62 -2.78
C LYS A 67 8.17 6.64 -1.87
N LYS A 68 8.75 7.70 -2.46
CA LYS A 68 9.37 8.79 -1.71
C LYS A 68 8.38 9.51 -0.79
N ALA A 69 7.15 9.73 -1.27
CA ALA A 69 6.10 10.35 -0.45
C ALA A 69 5.66 9.46 0.71
N ILE A 70 5.58 8.13 0.53
CA ILE A 70 5.29 7.16 1.59
C ILE A 70 6.40 7.17 2.65
N GLN A 71 7.66 7.12 2.24
CA GLN A 71 8.79 7.16 3.17
C GLN A 71 8.78 8.44 4.00
N ARG A 72 8.63 9.60 3.34
CA ARG A 72 8.50 10.90 4.01
C ARG A 72 7.29 10.95 4.95
N TYR A 73 6.17 10.35 4.56
CA TYR A 73 4.98 10.27 5.41
C TYR A 73 5.24 9.45 6.67
N GLN A 74 5.87 8.28 6.54
CA GLN A 74 6.21 7.43 7.70
C GLN A 74 7.24 8.12 8.61
N GLU A 75 8.18 8.89 8.07
CA GLU A 75 9.10 9.71 8.87
C GLU A 75 8.35 10.78 9.68
N GLN A 76 7.42 11.50 9.03
CA GLN A 76 6.64 12.57 9.67
C GLN A 76 5.69 12.05 10.75
N TYR A 77 5.04 10.90 10.51
CA TYR A 77 4.07 10.28 11.42
C TYR A 77 4.61 9.03 12.11
N HIS A 78 5.93 8.93 12.32
CA HIS A 78 6.59 7.71 12.83
C HIS A 78 5.96 7.17 14.11
N LYS A 79 5.49 8.05 15.02
CA LYS A 79 4.87 7.65 16.30
C LYS A 79 3.54 6.90 16.14
N GLU A 80 2.94 6.93 14.95
CA GLU A 80 1.66 6.28 14.65
C GLU A 80 1.85 4.89 14.03
N PHE A 81 3.08 4.51 13.70
CA PHE A 81 3.41 3.22 13.12
C PHE A 81 4.20 2.39 14.12
N GLU A 82 3.86 1.11 14.22
CA GLU A 82 4.72 0.14 14.89
C GLU A 82 5.94 -0.13 14.00
N ASP A 83 7.07 -0.56 14.57
CA ASP A 83 8.28 -0.87 13.80
C ASP A 83 8.02 -1.92 12.70
N GLU A 84 7.08 -2.84 12.94
CA GLU A 84 6.65 -3.84 11.97
C GLU A 84 5.93 -3.24 10.75
N ASP A 85 5.35 -2.04 10.86
CA ASP A 85 4.60 -1.37 9.81
C ASP A 85 5.45 -0.39 8.99
N ILE A 86 6.67 -0.12 9.42
CA ILE A 86 7.61 0.71 8.68
C ILE A 86 8.10 -0.08 7.46
N LEU A 87 8.06 0.55 6.28
CA LEU A 87 8.53 -0.06 5.04
C LEU A 87 10.06 0.01 4.94
N THR A 88 10.69 -1.16 5.00
CA THR A 88 12.13 -1.35 4.83
C THR A 88 12.51 -1.44 3.34
N PRO A 89 13.80 -1.30 2.98
CA PRO A 89 14.26 -1.55 1.62
C PRO A 89 13.86 -2.92 1.08
N GLY A 90 13.90 -3.98 1.91
CA GLY A 90 13.48 -5.33 1.53
C GLY A 90 11.98 -5.44 1.24
N ASP A 91 11.15 -4.71 1.97
CA ASP A 91 9.70 -4.65 1.72
C ASP A 91 9.41 -4.10 0.31
N TRP A 92 10.16 -3.10 -0.15
CA TRP A 92 10.00 -2.53 -1.49
C TRP A 92 10.38 -3.50 -2.60
N GLU A 93 11.42 -4.31 -2.41
CA GLU A 93 11.81 -5.34 -3.38
C GLU A 93 10.74 -6.44 -3.47
N ILE A 94 10.18 -6.86 -2.34
CA ILE A 94 9.08 -7.82 -2.31
C ILE A 94 7.84 -7.25 -3.02
N LEU A 95 7.48 -5.99 -2.77
CA LEU A 95 6.36 -5.32 -3.45
C LEU A 95 6.57 -5.31 -4.97
N LYS A 96 7.79 -5.02 -5.42
CA LYS A 96 8.14 -5.05 -6.85
C LYS A 96 7.98 -6.46 -7.43
N ASN A 97 8.52 -7.48 -6.77
CA ASN A 97 8.38 -8.88 -7.20
C ASN A 97 6.90 -9.31 -7.29
N ILE A 98 6.06 -8.90 -6.33
CA ILE A 98 4.61 -9.16 -6.36
C ILE A 98 3.96 -8.50 -7.57
N VAL A 99 4.26 -7.22 -7.82
CA VAL A 99 3.71 -6.48 -8.97
C VAL A 99 4.15 -7.12 -10.28
N ASP A 100 5.44 -7.45 -10.43
CA ASP A 100 5.99 -8.08 -11.63
C ASP A 100 5.34 -9.46 -11.89
N PHE A 101 5.13 -10.25 -10.83
CA PHE A 101 4.44 -11.54 -10.93
C PHE A 101 2.96 -11.41 -11.31
N LEU A 102 2.25 -10.42 -10.78
CA LEU A 102 0.81 -10.24 -11.01
C LEU A 102 0.49 -9.48 -12.31
N GLN A 103 1.44 -8.74 -12.87
CA GLN A 103 1.26 -7.92 -14.07
C GLN A 103 0.68 -8.70 -15.27
N PRO A 104 1.14 -9.93 -15.61
CA PRO A 104 0.59 -10.69 -16.73
C PRO A 104 -0.89 -11.04 -16.52
N PHE A 105 -1.26 -11.45 -15.32
CA PHE A 105 -2.64 -11.82 -14.99
C PHE A 105 -3.59 -10.62 -15.04
N TYR A 106 -3.11 -9.43 -14.64
CA TYR A 106 -3.90 -8.21 -14.73
C TYR A 106 -4.24 -7.83 -16.17
N ARG A 107 -3.29 -8.03 -17.11
CA ARG A 107 -3.51 -7.74 -18.53
C ARG A 107 -4.60 -8.64 -19.12
N VAL A 108 -4.54 -9.94 -18.83
CA VAL A 108 -5.53 -10.93 -19.32
C VAL A 108 -6.93 -10.68 -18.75
N THR A 109 -7.04 -10.12 -17.54
CA THR A 109 -8.35 -9.82 -16.92
C THR A 109 -9.00 -8.54 -17.49
N LYS A 110 -8.28 -7.79 -18.33
CA LYS A 110 -8.72 -6.53 -18.96
C LYS A 110 -9.09 -6.69 -20.44
N GLU A 111 -8.77 -7.83 -21.04
CA GLU A 111 -9.21 -8.26 -22.38
C GLU A 111 -10.59 -8.92 -22.31
#